data_AF-A0A4Q9HCP1-F1
#
_entry.id   AF-A0A4Q9HCP1-F1
#
_cell.length_a   1.000
_cell.length_b   1.000
_cell.length_c   1.000
_cell.angle_alpha   90.00
_cell.angle_beta   90.00
_cell.angle_gamma   90.00
#
_symmetry.space_group_name_H-M   'P 1'
#
loop_
_entity.id
_entity.type
_entity.pdbx_description
1 polymer ?
#
loop_
_entity_poly.entity_id
_entity_poly.type
_entity_poly.pdbx_seq_one_letter_code
_entity_poly.pdbx_strand_id
1 'polypeptide(L)'
;MKCIKILFLLLLPIVTCGQMVNYHVKALLGANVKAKYAYLAIPKNLSSTEDPGKFVIVPVKDGSAEFRGTVDLGDDILKTAYIFVDDRANITMPETISKVREGIWSVKARHIVVEDITLEIKNKDSVGSASITKDGKLTKEMEEYYQMLDNDKEAGFFKKYPDSPMSLLQVQAVVMMYELPLRQRLEAQGRDPRVYYQLLSPKLRETRQGVELKKRMDRLFAK
;
A
#
# COMPACT_ATOMS: atom_id res chain seq x y z
N MET A 1 27.25 -32.23 -27.32
CA MET A 1 26.73 -31.41 -26.20
C MET A 1 27.17 -29.93 -26.24
N LYS A 2 27.25 -29.29 -27.42
CA LYS A 2 27.60 -27.84 -27.53
C LYS A 2 26.36 -26.95 -27.75
N CYS A 3 25.30 -27.48 -28.37
CA CYS A 3 24.08 -26.70 -28.65
C CYS A 3 23.20 -26.43 -27.42
N ILE A 4 23.23 -27.29 -26.39
CA ILE A 4 22.45 -27.10 -25.15
C ILE A 4 22.93 -25.89 -24.33
N LYS A 5 24.24 -25.58 -24.37
CA LYS A 5 24.79 -24.42 -23.66
C LYS A 5 24.39 -23.09 -24.30
N ILE A 6 24.17 -23.07 -25.61
CA ILE A 6 23.76 -21.88 -26.36
C ILE A 6 22.26 -21.60 -26.13
N LEU A 7 21.43 -22.65 -26.03
CA LEU A 7 20.00 -22.51 -25.73
C LEU A 7 19.75 -21.94 -24.33
N PHE A 8 20.58 -22.32 -23.34
CA PHE A 8 20.51 -21.76 -21.97
C PHE A 8 20.92 -20.29 -21.91
N LEU A 9 21.84 -19.85 -22.78
CA LEU A 9 22.30 -18.45 -22.83
C LEU A 9 21.27 -17.51 -23.49
N LEU A 10 20.46 -18.04 -24.41
CA LEU A 10 19.40 -17.29 -25.11
C LEU A 10 18.13 -17.10 -24.27
N LEU A 11 17.95 -17.86 -23.19
CA LEU A 11 16.79 -17.77 -22.28
C LEU A 11 17.01 -16.85 -21.08
N LEU A 12 18.25 -16.39 -20.85
CA LEU A 12 18.59 -15.45 -19.76
C LEU A 12 17.88 -14.08 -19.78
N PRO A 13 17.44 -13.48 -20.92
CA PRO A 13 16.83 -12.15 -20.89
C PRO A 13 15.40 -12.12 -20.34
N ILE A 14 14.76 -13.27 -20.10
CA ILE A 14 13.34 -13.34 -19.72
C ILE A 14 13.15 -13.20 -18.19
N VAL A 15 14.23 -13.22 -17.40
CA VAL A 15 14.14 -13.38 -15.93
C VAL A 15 14.07 -12.05 -15.17
N THR A 16 14.03 -10.89 -15.84
CA THR A 16 13.99 -9.57 -15.16
C THR A 16 12.78 -8.72 -15.51
N CYS A 17 11.64 -9.33 -15.82
CA CYS A 17 10.38 -8.60 -15.83
C CYS A 17 9.94 -8.34 -14.37
N GLY A 18 10.32 -7.18 -13.83
CA GLY A 18 9.69 -6.64 -12.64
C GLY A 18 8.17 -6.60 -12.83
N GLN A 19 7.41 -6.93 -11.78
CA GLN A 19 5.96 -6.91 -11.86
C GLN A 19 5.49 -5.45 -11.98
N MET A 20 5.01 -5.08 -13.16
CA MET A 20 4.47 -3.75 -13.42
C MET A 20 2.96 -3.74 -13.17
N VAL A 21 2.47 -2.72 -12.48
CA VAL A 21 1.04 -2.47 -12.30
C VAL A 21 0.66 -1.17 -13.01
N ASN A 22 -0.36 -1.25 -13.86
CA ASN A 22 -1.01 -0.07 -14.42
C ASN A 22 -2.02 0.46 -13.39
N TYR A 23 -2.13 1.77 -13.28
CA TYR A 23 -3.10 2.40 -12.39
C TYR A 23 -3.78 3.61 -13.05
N HIS A 24 -5.02 3.83 -12.63
CA HIS A 24 -5.79 5.03 -12.91
C HIS A 24 -6.49 5.50 -11.62
N VAL A 25 -5.94 6.54 -11.01
CA VAL A 25 -6.51 7.17 -9.81
C VAL A 25 -7.23 8.44 -10.23
N LYS A 26 -8.54 8.51 -10.00
CA LYS A 26 -9.37 9.69 -10.27
C LYS A 26 -9.88 10.30 -8.97
N ALA A 27 -9.72 11.60 -8.81
CA ALA A 27 -10.30 12.37 -7.72
C ALA A 27 -11.40 13.30 -8.27
N LEU A 28 -12.60 13.15 -7.75
CA LEU A 28 -13.75 14.02 -7.99
C LEU A 28 -13.89 14.96 -6.79
N LEU A 29 -13.84 16.26 -7.03
CA LEU A 29 -13.96 17.28 -6.00
C LEU A 29 -15.40 17.77 -5.97
N GLY A 30 -15.99 17.83 -4.77
CA GLY A 30 -17.31 18.41 -4.60
C GLY A 30 -17.34 19.89 -5.00
N ALA A 31 -18.50 20.41 -5.40
CA ALA A 31 -18.64 21.77 -5.95
C ALA A 31 -18.06 22.90 -5.07
N ASN A 32 -18.02 22.68 -3.75
CA ASN A 32 -17.52 23.66 -2.78
C ASN A 32 -16.03 23.48 -2.43
N VAL A 33 -15.37 22.45 -2.97
CA VAL A 33 -13.96 22.16 -2.69
C VAL A 33 -13.08 23.00 -3.60
N LYS A 34 -12.41 23.99 -3.01
CA LYS A 34 -11.42 24.83 -3.72
C LYS A 34 -10.02 24.25 -3.53
N ALA A 35 -9.49 23.62 -4.57
CA ALA A 35 -8.10 23.21 -4.69
C ALA A 35 -7.63 23.40 -6.13
N LYS A 36 -6.37 23.80 -6.31
CA LYS A 36 -5.77 24.00 -7.65
C LYS A 36 -5.06 22.77 -8.16
N TYR A 37 -4.51 21.96 -7.26
CA TYR A 37 -3.68 20.81 -7.57
C TYR A 37 -4.13 19.58 -6.78
N ALA A 38 -4.00 18.42 -7.42
CA ALA A 38 -4.05 17.14 -6.76
C ALA A 38 -2.66 16.50 -6.80
N TYR A 39 -2.37 15.75 -5.76
CA TYR A 39 -1.08 15.13 -5.53
C TYR A 39 -1.25 13.63 -5.35
N LEU A 40 -0.38 12.85 -6.00
CA LEU A 40 -0.26 11.42 -5.78
C LEU A 40 1.18 11.10 -5.38
N ALA A 41 1.34 10.69 -4.14
CA ALA A 41 2.61 10.31 -3.53
C ALA A 41 2.69 8.78 -3.41
N ILE A 42 3.54 8.14 -4.20
CA ILE A 42 3.82 6.70 -4.15
C ILE A 42 5.23 6.53 -3.56
N PRO A 43 5.36 6.48 -2.22
CA PRO A 43 6.66 6.37 -1.59
C PRO A 43 7.30 5.02 -1.92
N LYS A 44 8.61 5.00 -2.18
CA LYS A 44 9.36 3.75 -2.27
C LYS A 44 9.45 3.08 -0.90
N ASN A 45 9.69 3.90 0.13
CA ASN A 45 9.72 3.51 1.52
C ASN A 45 9.28 4.70 2.40
N LEU A 46 8.39 4.47 3.36
CA LEU A 46 7.96 5.49 4.31
C LEU A 46 9.01 5.82 5.39
N SER A 47 10.04 4.99 5.56
CA SER A 47 11.09 5.20 6.57
C SER A 47 12.24 6.08 6.11
N SER A 48 12.35 6.42 4.82
CA SER A 48 13.42 7.26 4.27
C SER A 48 12.87 8.42 3.43
N THR A 49 13.54 9.57 3.52
CA THR A 49 13.27 10.75 2.68
C THR A 49 14.25 10.87 1.50
N GLU A 50 15.26 10.01 1.42
CA GLU A 50 16.36 10.10 0.45
C GLU A 50 16.01 9.52 -0.93
N ASP A 51 15.21 8.43 -0.96
CA ASP A 51 14.61 7.88 -2.18
C ASP A 51 13.08 7.98 -2.07
N PRO A 52 12.50 9.15 -2.43
CA PRO A 52 11.10 9.45 -2.17
C PRO A 52 10.11 8.58 -2.95
N GLY A 53 10.53 7.81 -3.95
CA GLY A 53 9.61 7.16 -4.89
C GLY A 53 8.98 8.14 -5.89
N LYS A 54 7.75 7.85 -6.34
CA LYS A 54 7.09 8.60 -7.41
C LYS A 54 6.12 9.63 -6.85
N PHE A 55 6.31 10.90 -7.21
CA PHE A 55 5.46 12.01 -6.79
C PHE A 55 4.90 12.72 -8.03
N VAL A 56 3.58 12.75 -8.16
CA VAL A 56 2.90 13.33 -9.33
C VAL A 56 1.97 14.44 -8.88
N ILE A 57 2.03 15.57 -9.60
CA ILE A 57 1.17 16.73 -9.38
C ILE A 57 0.38 16.95 -10.67
N VAL A 58 -0.93 17.09 -10.55
CA VAL A 58 -1.80 17.41 -11.69
C VAL A 58 -2.72 18.58 -11.33
N PRO A 59 -3.05 19.45 -12.29
CA PRO A 59 -4.04 20.51 -12.06
C PRO A 59 -5.43 19.90 -11.90
N VAL A 60 -6.23 20.50 -11.01
CA VAL A 60 -7.67 20.22 -10.94
C VAL A 60 -8.36 20.97 -12.07
N LYS A 61 -9.10 20.24 -12.91
CA LYS A 61 -9.88 20.79 -14.03
C LYS A 61 -11.32 20.31 -13.93
N ASP A 62 -12.26 21.25 -14.00
CA ASP A 62 -13.70 21.00 -13.95
C ASP A 62 -14.11 20.11 -12.77
N GLY A 63 -13.56 20.39 -11.59
CA GLY A 63 -13.83 19.63 -10.37
C GLY A 63 -13.23 18.22 -10.35
N SER A 64 -12.25 17.91 -11.21
CA SER A 64 -11.63 16.60 -11.24
C SER A 64 -10.11 16.64 -11.45
N ALA A 65 -9.44 15.58 -11.00
CA ALA A 65 -8.03 15.32 -11.26
C ALA A 65 -7.84 13.83 -11.57
N GLU A 66 -6.95 13.52 -12.51
CA GLU A 66 -6.66 12.14 -12.93
C GLU A 66 -5.15 11.89 -12.93
N PHE A 67 -4.76 10.74 -12.37
CA PHE A 67 -3.41 10.21 -12.41
C PHE A 67 -3.43 8.89 -13.16
N ARG A 68 -2.64 8.78 -14.21
CA ARG A 68 -2.47 7.55 -14.98
C ARG A 68 -1.00 7.22 -15.07
N GLY A 69 -0.67 5.95 -14.96
CA GLY A 69 0.69 5.50 -15.19
C GLY A 69 0.91 4.07 -14.78
N THR A 70 2.19 3.74 -14.68
CA THR A 70 2.66 2.44 -14.23
C THR A 70 3.55 2.61 -13.01
N VAL A 71 3.59 1.57 -12.18
CA VAL A 71 4.51 1.43 -11.06
C VAL A 71 5.16 0.06 -11.12
N ASP A 72 6.47 0.02 -10.90
CA ASP A 72 7.19 -1.22 -10.65
C ASP A 72 6.96 -1.63 -9.20
N LEU A 73 6.42 -2.82 -8.99
CA LEU A 73 6.26 -3.39 -7.67
C LEU A 73 7.61 -3.80 -7.07
N GLY A 74 8.61 -4.09 -7.91
CA GLY A 74 9.89 -4.64 -7.52
C GLY A 74 9.70 -5.94 -6.75
N ASP A 75 9.95 -5.85 -5.46
CA ASP A 75 9.93 -6.97 -4.52
C ASP A 75 8.62 -7.10 -3.74
N ASP A 76 7.77 -6.09 -3.82
CA ASP A 76 6.49 -6.03 -3.11
C ASP A 76 5.38 -6.67 -3.95
N ILE A 77 4.35 -7.20 -3.29
CA ILE A 77 3.14 -7.72 -3.95
C ILE A 77 2.14 -6.60 -4.32
N LEU A 78 2.29 -5.42 -3.70
CA LEU A 78 1.47 -4.24 -3.93
C LEU A 78 2.25 -2.97 -3.55
N LYS A 79 1.85 -1.83 -4.12
CA LYS A 79 2.29 -0.50 -3.69
C LYS A 79 1.12 0.28 -3.11
N THR A 80 1.41 1.13 -2.12
CA THR A 80 0.44 2.07 -1.57
C THR A 80 0.83 3.50 -1.92
N ALA A 81 -0.12 4.41 -1.82
CA ALA A 81 0.05 5.81 -2.14
C ALA A 81 -0.75 6.70 -1.19
N TYR A 82 -0.39 7.97 -1.15
CA TYR A 82 -1.16 9.02 -0.51
C TYR A 82 -1.68 9.98 -1.56
N ILE A 83 -2.98 10.27 -1.53
CA ILE A 83 -3.61 11.29 -2.35
C ILE A 83 -4.13 12.43 -1.48
N PHE A 84 -3.86 13.65 -1.92
CA PHE A 84 -4.33 14.87 -1.28
C PHE A 84 -4.51 15.98 -2.32
N VAL A 85 -5.16 17.07 -1.92
CA VAL A 85 -5.39 18.24 -2.77
C VAL A 85 -4.95 19.50 -2.04
N ASP A 86 -4.42 20.48 -2.76
CA ASP A 86 -3.95 21.74 -2.19
C ASP A 86 -4.03 22.89 -3.22
N ASP A 87 -3.93 24.12 -2.75
CA ASP A 87 -3.86 25.32 -3.59
C ASP A 87 -2.42 25.64 -4.00
N ARG A 88 -1.46 25.21 -3.18
CA ARG A 88 -0.02 25.36 -3.42
C ARG A 88 0.42 24.38 -4.51
N ALA A 89 1.42 24.76 -5.30
CA ALA A 89 2.06 23.90 -6.30
C ALA A 89 3.40 23.32 -5.83
N ASN A 90 3.89 23.71 -4.64
CA ASN A 90 5.27 23.50 -4.19
C ASN A 90 5.42 22.47 -3.06
N ILE A 91 4.39 21.67 -2.78
CA ILE A 91 4.49 20.56 -1.84
C ILE A 91 5.42 19.50 -2.42
N THR A 92 6.26 18.91 -1.57
CA THR A 92 7.26 17.92 -1.99
C THR A 92 6.98 16.54 -1.38
N MET A 93 7.57 15.48 -1.95
CA MET A 93 7.49 14.15 -1.34
C MET A 93 8.11 14.10 0.06
N PRO A 94 9.31 14.66 0.33
CA PRO A 94 9.86 14.66 1.68
C PRO A 94 8.95 15.33 2.72
N GLU A 95 8.31 16.45 2.37
CA GLU A 95 7.28 17.07 3.23
C GLU A 95 6.13 16.10 3.48
N THR A 96 5.61 15.48 2.42
CA THR A 96 4.49 14.53 2.51
C THR A 96 4.84 13.35 3.43
N ILE A 97 5.99 12.71 3.23
CA ILE A 97 6.46 11.58 4.05
C ILE A 97 6.62 12.00 5.51
N SER A 98 7.25 13.16 5.78
CA SER A 98 7.43 13.65 7.15
C SER A 98 6.08 13.87 7.83
N LYS A 99 5.14 14.53 7.16
CA LYS A 99 3.81 14.87 7.72
C LYS A 99 2.91 13.66 7.91
N VAL A 100 3.01 12.65 7.05
CA VAL A 100 2.31 11.37 7.24
C VAL A 100 2.90 10.61 8.42
N ARG A 101 4.24 10.52 8.51
CA ARG A 101 4.93 9.80 9.60
C ARG A 101 4.68 10.44 10.97
N GLU A 102 4.61 11.77 11.02
CA GLU A 102 4.27 12.53 12.23
C GLU A 102 2.75 12.47 12.57
N GLY A 103 1.93 11.83 11.73
CA GLY A 103 0.47 11.74 11.92
C GLY A 103 -0.30 13.03 11.62
N ILE A 104 0.40 14.11 11.27
CA ILE A 104 -0.18 15.44 10.99
C ILE A 104 -1.12 15.40 9.79
N TRP A 105 -0.83 14.55 8.79
CA TRP A 105 -1.65 14.43 7.57
C TRP A 105 -2.60 13.23 7.56
N SER A 106 -2.89 12.62 8.71
CA SER A 106 -3.90 11.55 8.84
C SER A 106 -5.27 11.95 8.28
N VAL A 107 -5.68 13.21 8.46
CA VAL A 107 -6.93 13.76 7.90
C VAL A 107 -6.76 14.41 6.53
N LYS A 108 -5.56 14.94 6.23
CA LYS A 108 -5.31 15.73 5.00
C LYS A 108 -4.94 14.86 3.80
N ALA A 109 -4.54 13.61 4.00
CA ALA A 109 -4.18 12.69 2.95
C ALA A 109 -4.94 11.36 3.07
N ARG A 110 -5.43 10.85 1.94
CA ARG A 110 -6.03 9.53 1.85
C ARG A 110 -4.96 8.51 1.52
N HIS A 111 -4.81 7.50 2.38
CA HIS A 111 -3.99 6.33 2.08
C HIS A 111 -4.77 5.39 1.16
N ILE A 112 -4.18 5.02 0.03
CA ILE A 112 -4.79 4.14 -0.98
C ILE A 112 -3.81 3.08 -1.45
N VAL A 113 -4.33 2.02 -2.07
CA VAL A 113 -3.52 1.10 -2.86
C VAL A 113 -3.35 1.67 -4.27
N VAL A 114 -2.20 1.44 -4.91
CA VAL A 114 -1.98 1.82 -6.31
C VAL A 114 -2.75 0.83 -7.20
N GLU A 115 -3.96 1.22 -7.57
CA GLU A 115 -4.90 0.46 -8.39
C GLU A 115 -5.79 1.43 -9.18
N ASP A 116 -6.70 0.89 -9.99
CA ASP A 116 -7.78 1.67 -10.58
C ASP A 116 -8.80 2.04 -9.49
N ILE A 117 -9.02 3.34 -9.29
CA ILE A 117 -9.88 3.85 -8.23
C ILE A 117 -10.43 5.23 -8.56
N THR A 118 -11.70 5.46 -8.21
CA THR A 118 -12.28 6.81 -8.19
C THR A 118 -12.67 7.20 -6.76
N LEU A 119 -12.21 8.36 -6.33
CA LEU A 119 -12.45 8.95 -5.03
C LEU A 119 -13.32 10.20 -5.15
N GLU A 120 -14.22 10.42 -4.19
CA GLU A 120 -14.96 11.66 -4.02
C GLU A 120 -14.42 12.41 -2.79
N ILE A 121 -13.92 13.62 -3.03
CA ILE A 121 -13.38 14.53 -2.02
C ILE A 121 -14.41 15.63 -1.77
N LYS A 122 -15.08 15.56 -0.62
CA LYS A 122 -16.09 16.56 -0.20
C LYS A 122 -15.50 17.73 0.57
N ASN A 123 -14.30 17.56 1.14
CA ASN A 123 -13.60 18.59 1.90
C ASN A 123 -12.09 18.44 1.68
N LYS A 124 -11.41 19.54 1.28
CA LYS A 124 -9.95 19.55 1.03
C LYS A 124 -9.12 19.32 2.28
N ASP A 125 -9.64 19.65 3.46
CA ASP A 125 -8.92 19.51 4.74
C ASP A 125 -9.19 18.15 5.40
N SER A 126 -10.08 17.32 4.80
CA SER A 126 -10.46 16.00 5.30
C SER A 126 -10.41 14.93 4.19
N VAL A 127 -9.40 14.99 3.32
CA VAL A 127 -9.23 14.02 2.23
C VAL A 127 -9.06 12.59 2.75
N GLY A 128 -8.54 12.40 3.96
CA GLY A 128 -8.45 11.10 4.62
C GLY A 128 -9.79 10.36 4.74
N SER A 129 -10.91 11.09 4.67
CA SER A 129 -12.28 10.54 4.67
C SER A 129 -12.94 10.44 3.28
N ALA A 130 -12.18 10.69 2.20
CA ALA A 130 -12.69 10.62 0.83
C ALA A 130 -13.26 9.23 0.52
N SER A 131 -14.48 9.21 -0.04
CA SER A 131 -15.20 7.96 -0.32
C SER A 131 -14.82 7.38 -1.67
N ILE A 132 -14.71 6.05 -1.74
CA ILE A 132 -14.49 5.32 -2.98
C ILE A 132 -15.81 5.18 -3.72
N THR A 133 -15.96 5.86 -4.86
CA THR A 133 -17.19 5.84 -5.67
C THR A 133 -17.15 4.82 -6.80
N LYS A 134 -15.96 4.41 -7.23
CA LYS A 134 -15.78 3.40 -8.29
C LYS A 134 -14.46 2.64 -8.11
N ASP A 135 -14.47 1.37 -8.49
CA ASP A 135 -13.31 0.47 -8.44
C ASP A 135 -12.71 0.40 -7.02
N GLY A 136 -11.37 0.38 -6.87
CA GLY A 136 -10.70 0.47 -5.57
C GLY A 136 -10.85 -0.76 -4.67
N LYS A 137 -10.79 -1.97 -5.22
CA LYS A 137 -11.04 -3.21 -4.48
C LYS A 137 -10.04 -3.38 -3.33
N LEU A 138 -8.75 -3.22 -3.57
CA LEU A 138 -7.72 -3.45 -2.56
C LEU A 138 -7.72 -2.36 -1.48
N THR A 139 -8.07 -1.13 -1.85
CA THR A 139 -8.24 -0.01 -0.93
C THR A 139 -9.45 -0.22 -0.02
N LYS A 140 -10.55 -0.79 -0.54
CA LYS A 140 -11.71 -1.20 0.28
C LYS A 140 -11.35 -2.33 1.25
N GLU A 141 -10.58 -3.31 0.80
CA GLU A 141 -10.07 -4.36 1.69
C GLU A 141 -9.16 -3.77 2.78
N MET A 142 -8.32 -2.79 2.45
CA MET A 142 -7.52 -2.06 3.43
C MET A 142 -8.38 -1.29 4.45
N GLU A 143 -9.45 -0.62 4.01
CA GLU A 143 -10.43 0.03 4.90
C GLU A 143 -11.12 -0.99 5.82
N GLU A 144 -11.54 -2.13 5.28
CA GLU A 144 -12.20 -3.18 6.04
C GLU A 144 -11.26 -3.80 7.08
N TYR A 145 -9.98 -3.96 6.76
CA TYR A 145 -8.97 -4.39 7.73
C TYR A 145 -8.88 -3.41 8.91
N TYR A 146 -8.79 -2.10 8.66
CA TYR A 146 -8.74 -1.12 9.75
C TYR A 146 -10.02 -1.12 10.60
N GLN A 147 -11.19 -1.25 9.97
CA GLN A 147 -12.45 -1.41 10.71
C GLN A 147 -12.46 -2.68 11.58
N MET A 148 -11.94 -3.80 11.08
CA MET A 148 -11.85 -5.03 11.85
C MET A 148 -10.82 -4.93 12.97
N LEU A 149 -9.72 -4.21 12.74
CA LEU A 149 -8.70 -3.92 13.76
C LEU A 149 -9.30 -3.11 14.92
N ASP A 150 -10.05 -2.05 14.63
CA ASP A 150 -10.70 -1.21 15.63
C ASP A 150 -11.76 -1.94 16.46
N ASN A 151 -12.28 -3.06 15.95
CA ASN A 151 -13.31 -3.89 16.59
C ASN A 151 -12.76 -5.20 17.17
N ASP A 152 -11.44 -5.35 17.32
CA ASP A 152 -10.76 -6.58 17.81
C ASP A 152 -11.15 -7.86 17.02
N LYS A 153 -11.46 -7.70 15.73
CA LYS A 153 -11.90 -8.76 14.80
C LYS A 153 -10.92 -8.99 13.65
N GLU A 154 -9.67 -8.55 13.81
CA GLU A 154 -8.61 -8.62 12.80
C GLU A 154 -8.45 -10.02 12.18
N ALA A 155 -8.55 -11.10 12.99
CA ALA A 155 -8.49 -12.48 12.50
C ALA A 155 -9.58 -12.81 11.46
N GLY A 156 -10.73 -12.14 11.53
CA GLY A 156 -11.82 -12.25 10.56
C GLY A 156 -11.44 -11.76 9.17
N PHE A 157 -10.57 -10.76 9.09
CA PHE A 157 -10.08 -10.22 7.81
C PHE A 157 -9.32 -11.29 7.02
N PHE A 158 -8.34 -11.95 7.67
CA PHE A 158 -7.53 -12.98 7.03
C PHE A 158 -8.36 -14.21 6.62
N LYS A 159 -9.41 -14.54 7.38
CA LYS A 159 -10.37 -15.61 7.00
C LYS A 159 -11.23 -15.23 5.80
N LYS A 160 -11.62 -13.96 5.69
CA LYS A 160 -12.46 -13.45 4.60
C LYS A 160 -11.66 -13.27 3.31
N TYR A 161 -10.41 -12.86 3.40
CA TYR A 161 -9.55 -12.55 2.25
C TYR A 161 -8.23 -13.34 2.24
N PRO A 162 -8.26 -14.69 2.31
CA PRO A 162 -7.03 -15.49 2.43
C PRO A 162 -6.11 -15.36 1.21
N ASP A 163 -6.67 -15.05 0.03
CA ASP A 163 -5.96 -14.88 -1.24
C ASP A 163 -5.63 -13.43 -1.61
N SER A 164 -6.01 -12.45 -0.78
CA SER A 164 -5.75 -11.05 -1.09
C SER A 164 -4.29 -10.67 -0.83
N PRO A 165 -3.62 -9.96 -1.77
CA PRO A 165 -2.30 -9.39 -1.50
C PRO A 165 -2.31 -8.42 -0.29
N MET A 166 -3.47 -7.82 0.02
CA MET A 166 -3.66 -7.00 1.21
C MET A 166 -3.45 -7.82 2.49
N SER A 167 -3.95 -9.05 2.55
CA SER A 167 -3.75 -9.93 3.71
C SER A 167 -2.28 -10.19 3.96
N LEU A 168 -1.48 -10.48 2.93
CA LEU A 168 -0.04 -10.67 3.11
C LEU A 168 0.65 -9.40 3.63
N LEU A 169 0.28 -8.23 3.10
CA LEU A 169 0.80 -6.95 3.57
C LEU A 169 0.48 -6.70 5.05
N GLN A 170 -0.74 -7.00 5.48
CA GLN A 170 -1.14 -6.81 6.88
C GLN A 170 -0.43 -7.77 7.83
N VAL A 171 -0.23 -9.04 7.44
CA VAL A 171 0.61 -9.95 8.24
C VAL A 171 2.03 -9.38 8.38
N GLN A 172 2.60 -8.84 7.29
CA GLN A 172 3.91 -8.19 7.36
C GLN A 172 3.92 -7.00 8.33
N ALA A 173 2.89 -6.16 8.31
CA ALA A 173 2.76 -5.04 9.24
C ALA A 173 2.74 -5.52 10.69
N VAL A 174 1.97 -6.57 11.01
CA VAL A 174 1.93 -7.17 12.35
C VAL A 174 3.30 -7.71 12.76
N VAL A 175 4.01 -8.40 11.85
CA VAL A 175 5.38 -8.89 12.12
C VAL A 175 6.33 -7.74 12.43
N MET A 176 6.25 -6.63 11.68
CA MET A 176 7.08 -5.44 11.96
C MET A 176 6.74 -4.83 13.33
N MET A 177 5.49 -4.84 13.77
CA MET A 177 5.13 -4.37 15.11
C MET A 177 5.67 -5.27 16.24
N TYR A 178 5.87 -6.56 15.98
CA TYR A 178 6.49 -7.49 16.95
C TYR A 178 7.99 -7.22 17.18
N GLU A 179 8.66 -6.56 16.24
CA GLU A 179 10.07 -6.16 16.38
C GLU A 179 10.22 -4.87 17.21
N LEU A 180 9.13 -4.14 17.41
CA LEU A 180 9.07 -2.98 18.29
C LEU A 180 8.83 -3.44 19.75
N PRO A 181 9.03 -2.57 20.75
CA PRO A 181 8.72 -2.86 22.15
C PRO A 181 7.19 -2.92 22.43
N LEU A 182 6.41 -3.47 21.49
CA LEU A 182 4.97 -3.65 21.54
C LEU A 182 4.55 -5.13 21.62
N ARG A 183 5.51 -6.06 21.49
CA ARG A 183 5.25 -7.50 21.44
C ARG A 183 4.33 -8.01 22.56
N GLN A 184 4.65 -7.71 23.82
CA GLN A 184 3.85 -8.17 24.96
C GLN A 184 2.40 -7.67 24.89
N ARG A 185 2.20 -6.43 24.44
CA ARG A 185 0.86 -5.86 24.27
C ARG A 185 0.09 -6.58 23.17
N LEU A 186 0.74 -6.87 22.03
CA LEU A 186 0.11 -7.59 20.92
C LEU A 186 -0.27 -9.02 21.32
N GLU A 187 0.64 -9.72 22.02
CA GLU A 187 0.38 -11.05 22.55
C GLU A 187 -0.80 -11.05 23.54
N ALA A 188 -0.88 -10.05 24.43
CA ALA A 188 -2.01 -9.90 25.36
C ALA A 188 -3.34 -9.63 24.64
N GLN A 189 -3.31 -9.04 23.44
CA GLN A 189 -4.48 -8.85 22.58
C GLN A 189 -4.79 -10.08 21.70
N GLY A 190 -4.06 -11.19 21.86
CA GLY A 190 -4.21 -12.39 21.04
C GLY A 190 -3.76 -12.22 19.59
N ARG A 191 -2.94 -11.21 19.30
CA ARG A 191 -2.54 -10.84 17.94
C ARG A 191 -1.27 -11.56 17.50
N ASP A 192 -1.35 -12.85 17.18
CA ASP A 192 -0.18 -13.64 16.77
C ASP A 192 0.00 -13.68 15.23
N PRO A 193 1.07 -13.08 14.67
CA PRO A 193 1.31 -13.07 13.22
C PRO A 193 1.50 -14.47 12.63
N ARG A 194 1.91 -15.47 13.43
CA ARG A 194 2.04 -16.87 12.97
C ARG A 194 0.67 -17.47 12.66
N VAL A 195 -0.34 -17.13 13.46
CA VAL A 195 -1.73 -17.54 13.23
C VAL A 195 -2.25 -16.87 11.96
N TYR A 196 -2.04 -15.57 11.80
CA TYR A 196 -2.48 -14.84 10.61
C TYR A 196 -1.81 -15.34 9.33
N TYR A 197 -0.51 -15.66 9.39
CA TYR A 197 0.21 -16.24 8.26
C TYR A 197 -0.37 -17.59 7.84
N GLN A 198 -0.80 -18.43 8.77
CA GLN A 198 -1.44 -19.72 8.45
C GLN A 198 -2.81 -19.58 7.79
N LEU A 199 -3.50 -18.45 8.01
CA LEU A 199 -4.77 -18.14 7.37
C LEU A 199 -4.60 -17.64 5.92
N LEU A 200 -3.38 -17.27 5.52
CA LEU A 200 -3.08 -16.93 4.13
C LEU A 200 -3.17 -18.17 3.23
N SER A 201 -3.58 -17.95 1.98
CA SER A 201 -3.61 -19.02 1.00
C SER A 201 -2.21 -19.55 0.68
N PRO A 202 -2.11 -20.82 0.22
CA PRO A 202 -0.83 -21.37 -0.25
C PRO A 202 -0.17 -20.47 -1.29
N LYS A 203 -0.94 -19.94 -2.24
CA LYS A 203 -0.46 -19.05 -3.29
C LYS A 203 0.27 -17.83 -2.73
N LEU A 204 -0.27 -17.16 -1.71
CA LEU A 204 0.39 -15.99 -1.11
C LEU A 204 1.64 -16.39 -0.31
N ARG A 205 1.58 -17.50 0.43
CA ARG A 205 2.71 -18.00 1.23
C ARG A 205 3.90 -18.44 0.36
N GLU A 206 3.62 -18.87 -0.86
CA GLU A 206 4.63 -19.31 -1.85
C GLU A 206 5.23 -18.17 -2.67
N THR A 207 4.68 -16.96 -2.58
CA THR A 207 5.35 -15.79 -3.17
C THR A 207 6.71 -15.56 -2.49
N ARG A 208 7.73 -15.15 -3.25
CA ARG A 208 8.30 -13.82 -3.00
C ARG A 208 8.46 -13.41 -1.53
N GLN A 209 7.62 -12.43 -1.23
CA GLN A 209 7.41 -11.78 0.05
C GLN A 209 6.86 -12.72 1.11
N GLY A 210 5.97 -13.66 0.77
CA GLY A 210 5.45 -14.66 1.71
C GLY A 210 6.55 -15.53 2.33
N VAL A 211 7.44 -16.07 1.50
CA VAL A 211 8.58 -16.88 1.94
C VAL A 211 9.53 -16.07 2.82
N GLU A 212 9.86 -14.83 2.44
CA GLU A 212 10.74 -14.00 3.26
C GLU A 212 10.09 -13.61 4.59
N LEU A 213 8.78 -13.32 4.59
CA LEU A 213 8.03 -13.05 5.80
C LEU A 213 8.06 -14.25 6.75
N LYS A 214 7.91 -15.47 6.24
CA LYS A 214 8.03 -16.70 7.04
C LYS A 214 9.41 -16.82 7.68
N LYS A 215 10.48 -16.63 6.90
CA LYS A 215 11.86 -16.66 7.43
C LYS A 215 12.08 -15.61 8.51
N ARG A 216 11.54 -14.40 8.32
CA ARG A 216 11.61 -13.32 9.31
C ARG A 216 10.91 -13.69 10.62
N MET A 217 9.71 -14.24 10.55
CA MET A 217 9.00 -14.76 11.73
C MET A 217 9.79 -15.88 12.40
N ASP A 218 10.34 -16.83 11.65
CA ASP A 218 11.12 -17.93 12.21
C ASP A 218 12.33 -17.44 13.01
N ARG A 219 13.00 -16.37 12.53
CA ARG A 219 14.07 -15.71 13.30
C ARG A 219 13.55 -15.03 14.56
N LEU A 220 12.41 -14.32 14.46
CA LEU A 220 11.83 -13.55 15.56
C LEU A 220 11.29 -14.42 16.71
N PHE A 221 10.88 -15.64 16.40
CA PHE A 221 10.34 -16.62 17.34
C PHE A 221 11.28 -17.80 17.62
N ALA A 222 12.49 -17.80 17.05
CA ALA A 222 13.54 -18.74 17.45
C ALA A 222 13.91 -18.46 18.91
N LYS A 223 13.86 -19.52 19.73
CA LYS A 223 14.30 -19.49 21.13
C LYS A 223 15.81 -19.65 21.22
#